data_AF-A0A7C3D6D2-F1
#
_entry.id   AF-A0A7C3D6D2-F1
#
_cell.length_a   1.000
_cell.length_b   1.000
_cell.length_c   1.000
_cell.angle_alpha   90.00
_cell.angle_beta   90.00
_cell.angle_gamma   90.00
#
_symmetry.space_group_name_H-M   'P 1'
#
loop_
_entity.id
_entity.type
_entity.pdbx_description
1 polymer ?
#
loop_
_entity_poly.entity_id
_entity_poly.type
_entity_poly.pdbx_seq_one_letter_code
_entity_poly.pdbx_strand_id
1 'polypeptide(L)'
;MTVYAIGDIQGCFNELKQLLKKIKFSTDKDKLWITGDLVNRGPDSLATLRYIKSLEDNAITVLGNHDLHMLAVIYGLQKQRSKDTFSEILQAPDRELLVQWITQQPLMHIDETLNAVLVHAGIYPGWDITKARKLAIEVENTLQSEQLPAFLQHMYGNQPDKWNDDLTGWARLRFITNVFTRMRYCTDNFTLDLR
;
A
#
# COMPACT_ATOMS: atom_id res chain seq x y z
N MET A 1 10.66 18.77 13.71
CA MET A 1 10.63 17.62 12.80
C MET A 1 9.74 17.98 11.63
N THR A 2 10.24 17.87 10.39
CA THR A 2 9.43 18.16 9.18
C THR A 2 8.92 16.84 8.60
N VAL A 3 7.67 16.79 8.15
CA VAL A 3 7.13 15.63 7.43
C VAL A 3 6.94 15.99 5.97
N TYR A 4 7.52 15.19 5.07
CA TYR A 4 7.33 15.30 3.63
C TYR A 4 6.45 14.14 3.16
N ALA A 5 5.25 14.45 2.68
CA ALA A 5 4.38 13.48 2.02
C ALA A 5 4.72 13.42 0.51
N ILE A 6 5.08 12.23 0.04
CA ILE A 6 5.43 11.94 -1.35
C ILE A 6 4.40 10.96 -1.90
N GLY A 7 3.94 11.23 -3.12
CA GLY A 7 3.02 10.36 -3.83
C GLY A 7 3.67 9.04 -4.26
N ASP A 8 2.97 8.32 -5.14
CA ASP A 8 3.40 7.02 -5.67
C ASP A 8 4.81 7.10 -6.25
N ILE A 9 5.71 6.20 -5.80
CA ILE A 9 7.11 6.19 -6.25
C ILE A 9 7.26 5.33 -7.50
N GLN A 10 6.59 4.19 -7.54
CA GLN A 10 6.50 3.30 -8.69
C GLN A 10 7.88 3.00 -9.29
N GLY A 11 8.83 2.56 -8.47
CA GLY A 11 10.17 2.21 -8.93
C GLY A 11 11.00 3.37 -9.52
N CYS A 12 10.56 4.63 -9.41
CA CYS A 12 11.28 5.82 -9.86
C CYS A 12 12.37 6.23 -8.84
N PHE A 13 13.31 5.32 -8.57
CA PHE A 13 14.30 5.50 -7.51
C PHE A 13 15.21 6.71 -7.73
N ASN A 14 15.59 6.99 -8.97
CA ASN A 14 16.49 8.10 -9.29
C ASN A 14 15.81 9.45 -9.10
N GLU A 15 14.53 9.56 -9.46
CA GLU A 15 13.68 10.72 -9.25
C GLU A 15 13.45 10.97 -7.76
N LEU A 16 13.19 9.90 -6.99
CA LEU A 16 13.09 9.98 -5.53
C LEU A 16 14.37 10.58 -4.93
N LYS A 17 15.55 10.03 -5.26
CA LYS A 17 16.83 10.58 -4.77
C LYS A 17 17.04 12.04 -5.15
N GLN A 18 16.66 12.42 -6.37
CA GLN A 18 16.75 13.82 -6.82
C GLN A 18 15.83 14.73 -6.02
N LEU A 19 14.59 14.30 -5.76
CA LEU A 19 13.63 15.03 -4.91
C LEU A 19 14.16 15.19 -3.49
N LEU A 20 14.63 14.10 -2.86
CA LEU A 20 15.17 14.10 -1.49
C LEU A 20 16.40 15.02 -1.37
N LYS A 21 17.27 15.03 -2.38
CA LYS A 21 18.39 15.97 -2.46
C LYS A 21 17.90 17.41 -2.58
N LYS A 22 16.88 17.68 -3.40
CA LYS A 22 16.33 19.03 -3.62
C LYS A 22 15.72 19.62 -2.34
N ILE A 23 14.99 18.80 -1.57
CA ILE A 23 14.40 19.22 -0.29
C ILE A 23 15.40 19.14 0.88
N LYS A 24 16.64 18.69 0.61
CA LYS A 24 17.69 18.49 1.62
C LYS A 24 17.23 17.60 2.77
N PHE A 25 16.52 16.53 2.44
CA PHE A 25 16.00 15.55 3.40
C PHE A 25 17.14 14.99 4.25
N SER A 26 16.93 14.93 5.56
CA SER A 26 17.86 14.34 6.52
C SER A 26 17.10 13.49 7.53
N THR A 27 17.52 12.24 7.68
CA THR A 27 16.98 11.29 8.67
C THR A 27 17.21 11.71 10.11
N ASP A 28 18.06 12.72 10.37
CA ASP A 28 18.30 13.22 11.72
C ASP A 28 17.17 14.12 12.24
N LYS A 29 16.30 14.62 11.36
CA LYS A 29 15.30 15.64 11.70
C LYS A 29 13.99 15.60 10.91
N ASP A 30 13.95 14.89 9.80
CA ASP A 30 12.82 14.84 8.88
C ASP A 30 12.24 13.42 8.80
N LYS A 31 10.94 13.32 8.47
CA LYS A 31 10.28 12.06 8.15
C LYS A 31 9.70 12.10 6.74
N LEU A 32 9.70 10.94 6.08
CA LEU A 32 8.99 10.72 4.83
C LEU A 32 7.69 9.98 5.07
N TRP A 33 6.62 10.48 4.48
CA TRP A 33 5.35 9.80 4.33
C TRP A 33 5.17 9.44 2.85
N ILE A 34 4.82 8.20 2.56
CA ILE A 34 4.70 7.70 1.18
C ILE A 34 3.33 7.08 0.98
N THR A 35 2.65 7.46 -0.09
CA THR A 35 1.28 6.98 -0.40
C THR A 35 1.23 5.53 -0.89
N GLY A 36 2.30 4.76 -0.78
CA GLY A 36 2.40 3.40 -1.31
C GLY A 36 2.76 3.35 -2.79
N ASP A 37 2.44 2.22 -3.44
CA ASP A 37 2.86 1.91 -4.80
C ASP A 37 4.36 2.16 -4.98
N LEU A 38 5.16 1.53 -4.12
CA LEU A 38 6.62 1.66 -4.11
C LEU A 38 7.25 1.03 -5.35
N VAL A 39 6.58 0.01 -5.88
CA VAL A 39 7.06 -0.84 -6.98
C VAL A 39 6.20 -0.68 -8.23
N ASN A 40 6.68 -1.27 -9.32
CA ASN A 40 6.04 -1.33 -10.64
C ASN A 40 6.11 -0.01 -11.43
N ARG A 41 5.82 -0.04 -12.74
CA ARG A 41 5.95 1.04 -13.75
C ARG A 41 7.37 1.54 -14.03
N GLY A 42 8.08 2.02 -13.02
CA GLY A 42 9.45 2.51 -13.15
C GLY A 42 10.48 1.38 -13.11
N PRO A 43 11.72 1.66 -13.52
CA PRO A 43 12.72 0.62 -13.76
C PRO A 43 13.32 0.03 -12.47
N ASP A 44 13.38 0.80 -11.38
CA ASP A 44 14.22 0.50 -10.21
C ASP A 44 13.39 0.10 -8.97
N SER A 45 12.44 -0.82 -9.14
CA SER A 45 11.54 -1.27 -8.05
C SER A 45 12.31 -1.86 -6.86
N LEU A 46 13.33 -2.70 -7.12
CA LEU A 46 14.12 -3.33 -6.06
C LEU A 46 14.92 -2.30 -5.24
N ALA A 47 15.55 -1.34 -5.93
CA ALA A 47 16.32 -0.29 -5.26
C ALA A 47 15.41 0.64 -4.45
N THR A 48 14.23 0.97 -4.98
CA THR A 48 13.21 1.75 -4.27
C THR A 48 12.79 1.06 -2.97
N LEU A 49 12.40 -0.22 -3.04
CA LEU A 49 11.93 -0.98 -1.89
C LEU A 49 13.01 -1.09 -0.80
N ARG A 50 14.24 -1.42 -1.18
CA ARG A 50 15.39 -1.49 -0.26
C ARG A 50 15.68 -0.14 0.40
N TYR A 51 15.64 0.94 -0.38
CA TYR A 51 15.92 2.27 0.14
C TYR A 51 14.87 2.71 1.16
N ILE A 52 13.57 2.60 0.84
CA ILE A 52 12.51 2.97 1.79
C ILE A 52 12.61 2.12 3.06
N LYS A 53 12.83 0.80 2.92
CA LYS A 53 13.06 -0.08 4.07
C LYS A 53 14.25 0.37 4.92
N SER A 54 15.33 0.87 4.31
CA SER A 54 16.55 1.29 5.03
C SER A 54 16.39 2.59 5.83
N LEU A 55 15.31 3.35 5.62
CA LEU A 55 15.04 4.57 6.37
C LEU A 55 14.41 4.32 7.75
N GLU A 56 13.97 3.08 8.02
CA GLU A 56 13.39 2.67 9.32
C GLU A 56 12.32 3.67 9.80
N ASP A 57 12.42 4.15 11.04
CA ASP A 57 11.44 5.05 11.67
C ASP A 57 11.32 6.43 11.01
N ASN A 58 12.22 6.75 10.07
CA ASN A 58 12.20 7.98 9.29
C ASN A 58 11.36 7.88 8.02
N ALA A 59 10.82 6.71 7.68
CA ALA A 59 9.88 6.54 6.59
C ALA A 59 8.63 5.76 7.03
N ILE A 60 7.47 6.33 6.71
CA ILE A 60 6.17 5.69 6.88
C ILE A 60 5.58 5.55 5.48
N THR A 61 5.21 4.34 5.10
CA THR A 61 4.48 4.06 3.86
C THR A 61 3.17 3.38 4.19
N VAL A 62 2.16 3.59 3.34
CA VAL A 62 0.98 2.73 3.30
C VAL A 62 1.07 1.78 2.11
N LEU A 63 0.26 0.72 2.11
CA LEU A 63 0.19 -0.24 1.01
C LEU A 63 -0.72 0.27 -0.12
N GLY A 64 -0.19 0.24 -1.34
CA GLY A 64 -0.94 0.49 -2.57
C GLY A 64 -1.32 -0.80 -3.32
N ASN A 65 -2.04 -0.65 -4.44
CA ASN A 65 -2.48 -1.80 -5.22
C ASN A 65 -1.34 -2.53 -5.94
N HIS A 66 -0.28 -1.81 -6.36
CA HIS A 66 0.85 -2.42 -7.03
C HIS A 66 1.74 -3.20 -6.05
N ASP A 67 1.83 -2.76 -4.79
CA ASP A 67 2.52 -3.49 -3.72
C ASP A 67 1.84 -4.84 -3.44
N LEU A 68 0.51 -4.84 -3.30
CA LEU A 68 -0.29 -6.06 -3.11
C LEU A 68 -0.22 -6.98 -4.34
N HIS A 69 -0.23 -6.40 -5.56
CA HIS A 69 -0.09 -7.18 -6.78
C HIS A 69 1.27 -7.92 -6.85
N MET A 70 2.36 -7.23 -6.50
CA MET A 70 3.69 -7.82 -6.43
C MET A 70 3.71 -9.02 -5.46
N LEU A 71 3.11 -8.86 -4.26
CA LEU A 71 2.98 -9.97 -3.31
C LEU A 71 2.24 -11.16 -3.92
N ALA A 72 1.10 -10.94 -4.58
CA ALA A 72 0.35 -12.02 -5.24
C ALA A 72 1.18 -12.76 -6.31
N VAL A 73 2.05 -12.07 -7.03
CA VAL A 73 2.97 -12.69 -8.01
C VAL A 73 4.08 -13.47 -7.30
N ILE A 74 4.67 -12.92 -6.23
CA ILE A 74 5.70 -13.61 -5.43
C ILE A 74 5.19 -14.94 -4.86
N TYR A 75 3.95 -14.95 -4.35
CA TYR A 75 3.30 -16.15 -3.83
C TYR A 75 2.77 -17.10 -4.92
N GLY A 76 3.00 -16.79 -6.21
CA GLY A 76 2.58 -17.64 -7.33
C GLY A 76 1.07 -17.66 -7.60
N LEU A 77 0.31 -16.75 -6.98
CA LEU A 77 -1.15 -16.67 -7.09
C LEU A 77 -1.62 -15.86 -8.30
N GLN A 78 -0.71 -15.07 -8.86
CA GLN A 78 -0.91 -14.33 -10.11
C GLN A 78 0.30 -14.48 -11.01
N LYS A 79 0.05 -14.41 -12.32
CA LYS A 79 1.14 -14.33 -13.30
C LYS A 79 1.67 -12.91 -13.35
N GLN A 80 3.00 -12.80 -13.43
CA GLN A 80 3.64 -11.54 -13.77
C GLN A 80 3.17 -11.08 -15.15
N ARG A 81 2.79 -9.81 -15.26
CA ARG A 81 2.35 -9.17 -16.50
C ARG A 81 3.56 -8.61 -17.23
N SER A 82 3.44 -8.45 -18.55
CA SER A 82 4.52 -7.87 -19.37
C SER A 82 4.92 -6.44 -18.99
N LYS A 83 4.02 -5.70 -18.33
CA LYS A 83 4.27 -4.32 -17.86
C LYS A 83 4.82 -4.26 -16.45
N ASP A 84 4.96 -5.38 -15.75
CA ASP A 84 5.45 -5.40 -14.38
C ASP A 84 6.98 -5.26 -14.33
N THR A 85 7.47 -4.27 -13.58
CA THR A 85 8.90 -3.92 -13.51
C THR A 85 9.57 -4.30 -12.19
N PHE A 86 9.07 -5.34 -11.51
CA PHE A 86 9.58 -5.83 -10.23
C PHE A 86 10.24 -7.22 -10.31
N SER A 87 10.64 -7.67 -11.51
CA SER A 87 11.31 -8.96 -11.72
C SER A 87 12.55 -9.15 -10.84
N GLU A 88 13.32 -8.08 -10.63
CA GLU A 88 14.52 -8.12 -9.80
C GLU A 88 14.22 -8.49 -8.35
N ILE A 89 13.05 -8.09 -7.82
CA ILE A 89 12.59 -8.47 -6.47
C ILE A 89 12.32 -9.97 -6.40
N LEU A 90 11.74 -10.56 -7.46
CA LEU A 90 11.44 -11.99 -7.50
C LEU A 90 12.70 -12.86 -7.41
N GLN A 91 13.83 -12.34 -7.92
CA GLN A 91 15.12 -13.02 -8.01
C GLN A 91 16.10 -12.60 -6.91
N ALA A 92 15.71 -11.61 -6.07
CA ALA A 92 16.60 -11.04 -5.09
C ALA A 92 16.95 -12.04 -3.97
N PRO A 93 18.21 -12.14 -3.53
CA PRO A 93 18.60 -13.05 -2.45
C PRO A 93 17.96 -12.69 -1.09
N ASP A 94 17.62 -11.41 -0.89
CA ASP A 94 16.93 -10.87 0.29
C ASP A 94 15.41 -10.76 0.10
N ARG A 95 14.84 -11.39 -0.95
CA ARG A 95 13.41 -11.32 -1.26
C ARG A 95 12.52 -11.61 -0.07
N GLU A 96 12.84 -12.63 0.73
CA GLU A 96 12.03 -13.01 1.89
C GLU A 96 11.98 -11.90 2.95
N LEU A 97 13.11 -11.21 3.18
CA LEU A 97 13.17 -10.06 4.09
C LEU A 97 12.38 -8.86 3.56
N LEU A 98 12.39 -8.65 2.25
CA LEU A 98 11.62 -7.59 1.60
C LEU A 98 10.11 -7.88 1.66
N VAL A 99 9.71 -9.13 1.43
CA VAL A 99 8.32 -9.61 1.56
C VAL A 99 7.85 -9.48 3.00
N GLN A 100 8.65 -9.95 3.96
CA GLN A 100 8.33 -9.81 5.37
C GLN A 100 8.18 -8.35 5.78
N TRP A 101 9.02 -7.45 5.28
CA TRP A 101 8.91 -6.03 5.60
C TRP A 101 7.66 -5.38 4.99
N ILE A 102 7.37 -5.64 3.71
CA ILE A 102 6.25 -5.00 3.03
C ILE A 102 4.90 -5.47 3.60
N THR A 103 4.77 -6.73 4.02
CA THR A 103 3.52 -7.24 4.63
C THR A 103 3.21 -6.64 5.99
N GLN A 104 4.20 -6.04 6.66
CA GLN A 104 4.02 -5.33 7.94
C GLN A 104 3.60 -3.86 7.76
N GLN A 105 3.57 -3.35 6.52
CA GLN A 105 3.19 -1.95 6.30
C GLN A 105 1.68 -1.76 6.44
N PRO A 106 1.22 -0.62 6.98
CA PRO A 106 -0.20 -0.35 7.20
C PRO A 106 -0.94 -0.06 5.87
N LEU A 107 -2.27 -0.19 5.88
CA LEU A 107 -3.13 0.41 4.86
C LEU A 107 -3.48 1.86 5.18
N MET A 108 -3.44 2.22 6.47
CA MET A 108 -3.78 3.54 6.96
C MET A 108 -2.86 3.93 8.11
N HIS A 109 -2.23 5.10 8.00
CA HIS A 109 -1.47 5.73 9.07
C HIS A 109 -2.18 6.99 9.57
N ILE A 110 -2.16 7.21 10.88
CA ILE A 110 -2.77 8.35 11.56
C ILE A 110 -1.71 9.02 12.42
N ASP A 111 -1.59 10.33 12.30
CA ASP A 111 -0.81 11.17 13.21
C ASP A 111 -1.73 12.19 13.86
N GLU A 112 -1.99 11.99 15.15
CA GLU A 112 -2.87 12.85 15.93
C GLU A 112 -2.26 14.24 16.18
N THR A 113 -0.93 14.35 16.21
CA THR A 113 -0.24 15.62 16.43
C THR A 113 -0.35 16.51 15.20
N LEU A 114 -0.23 15.92 14.01
CA LEU A 114 -0.44 16.61 12.73
C LEU A 114 -1.91 16.73 12.35
N ASN A 115 -2.82 16.05 13.06
CA ASN A 115 -4.21 15.88 12.69
C ASN A 115 -4.35 15.42 11.23
N ALA A 116 -3.56 14.40 10.85
CA ALA A 116 -3.40 13.95 9.48
C ALA A 116 -3.56 12.44 9.35
N VAL A 117 -4.06 12.03 8.19
CA VAL A 117 -4.21 10.63 7.80
C VAL A 117 -3.51 10.40 6.47
N LEU A 118 -2.77 9.31 6.37
CA LEU A 118 -2.16 8.81 5.15
C LEU A 118 -2.83 7.50 4.75
N VAL A 119 -3.32 7.46 3.50
CA VAL A 119 -3.93 6.31 2.82
C VAL A 119 -3.55 6.40 1.34
N HIS A 120 -3.55 5.27 0.63
CA HIS A 120 -3.18 5.26 -0.80
C HIS A 120 -4.27 5.88 -1.68
N ALA A 121 -5.49 5.34 -1.66
CA ALA A 121 -6.59 5.81 -2.50
C ALA A 121 -7.51 6.81 -1.78
N GLY A 122 -7.96 6.48 -0.56
CA GLY A 122 -8.83 7.36 0.21
C GLY A 122 -9.59 6.65 1.32
N ILE A 123 -10.55 7.37 1.90
CA ILE A 123 -11.47 6.85 2.91
C ILE A 123 -12.88 6.83 2.32
N TYR A 124 -13.55 5.69 2.46
CA TYR A 124 -14.93 5.55 1.97
C TYR A 124 -15.86 6.57 2.65
N PRO A 125 -16.73 7.29 1.91
CA PRO A 125 -17.55 8.37 2.47
C PRO A 125 -18.44 7.97 3.65
N GLY A 126 -18.87 6.71 3.70
CA GLY A 126 -19.68 6.18 4.81
C GLY A 126 -18.91 5.76 6.06
N TRP A 127 -17.59 6.00 6.12
CA TRP A 127 -16.75 5.65 7.28
C TRP A 127 -16.18 6.91 7.93
N ASP A 128 -16.31 6.98 9.25
CA ASP A 128 -15.45 7.87 10.04
C ASP A 128 -14.02 7.31 10.15
N ILE A 129 -13.09 8.14 10.64
CA ILE A 129 -11.67 7.78 10.78
C ILE A 129 -11.47 6.57 11.69
N THR A 130 -12.26 6.45 12.76
CA THR A 130 -12.16 5.33 13.71
C THR A 130 -12.56 4.01 13.06
N LYS A 131 -13.66 3.99 12.30
CA LYS A 131 -14.14 2.84 11.53
C LYS A 131 -13.15 2.48 10.45
N ALA A 132 -12.67 3.47 9.67
CA ALA A 132 -11.66 3.25 8.65
C ALA A 132 -10.39 2.60 9.24
N ARG A 133 -9.89 3.07 10.38
CA ARG A 133 -8.72 2.47 11.04
C ARG A 133 -8.96 1.04 11.47
N LYS A 134 -10.12 0.74 12.08
CA LYS A 134 -10.46 -0.64 12.49
C LYS A 134 -10.50 -1.59 11.29
N LEU A 135 -11.06 -1.14 10.17
CA LEU A 135 -11.14 -1.93 8.94
C LEU A 135 -9.75 -2.11 8.29
N ALA A 136 -8.92 -1.08 8.30
CA ALA A 136 -7.52 -1.19 7.87
C ALA A 136 -6.77 -2.26 8.68
N ILE A 137 -6.87 -2.23 10.02
CA ILE A 137 -6.28 -3.23 10.92
C ILE A 137 -6.78 -4.65 10.61
N GLU A 138 -8.05 -4.80 10.25
CA GLU A 138 -8.64 -6.10 9.89
C GLU A 138 -7.90 -6.76 8.71
N VAL A 139 -7.61 -5.98 7.66
CA VAL A 139 -6.85 -6.47 6.50
C VAL A 139 -5.37 -6.59 6.83
N GLU A 140 -4.78 -5.64 7.56
CA GLU A 140 -3.38 -5.68 8.01
C GLU A 140 -3.09 -6.96 8.81
N ASN A 141 -3.95 -7.33 9.77
CA ASN A 141 -3.83 -8.57 10.53
C ASN A 141 -3.88 -9.81 9.62
N THR A 142 -4.70 -9.78 8.57
CA THR A 142 -4.77 -10.87 7.61
C THR A 142 -3.47 -10.99 6.80
N LEU A 143 -2.93 -9.85 6.34
CA LEU A 143 -1.64 -9.75 5.63
C LEU A 143 -0.46 -10.24 6.48
N GLN A 144 -0.54 -10.07 7.79
CA GLN A 144 0.52 -10.41 8.76
C GLN A 144 0.35 -11.82 9.36
N SER A 145 -0.56 -12.63 8.82
CA SER A 145 -0.87 -13.96 9.32
C SER A 145 -0.65 -15.05 8.28
N GLU A 146 -0.80 -16.30 8.71
CA GLU A 146 -0.81 -17.48 7.82
C GLU A 146 -1.93 -17.44 6.75
N GLN A 147 -2.92 -16.54 6.88
CA GLN A 147 -3.97 -16.38 5.87
C GLN A 147 -3.53 -15.52 4.67
N LEU A 148 -2.34 -14.91 4.70
CA LEU A 148 -1.84 -14.03 3.64
C LEU A 148 -1.99 -14.63 2.22
N PRO A 149 -1.57 -15.87 1.93
CA PRO A 149 -1.74 -16.44 0.59
C PRO A 149 -3.22 -16.56 0.18
N ALA A 150 -4.08 -17.01 1.10
CA ALA A 150 -5.52 -17.11 0.84
C ALA A 150 -6.15 -15.73 0.58
N PHE A 151 -5.76 -14.72 1.37
CA PHE A 151 -6.20 -13.34 1.16
C PHE A 151 -5.76 -12.79 -0.21
N LEU A 152 -4.48 -12.94 -0.57
CA LEU A 152 -3.96 -12.47 -1.87
C LEU A 152 -4.69 -13.11 -3.06
N GLN A 153 -5.15 -14.36 -2.91
CA GLN A 153 -5.97 -15.02 -3.93
C GLN A 153 -7.37 -14.39 -4.03
N HIS A 154 -7.98 -14.03 -2.90
CA HIS A 154 -9.38 -13.58 -2.83
C HIS A 154 -9.57 -12.06 -2.90
N MET A 155 -8.52 -11.26 -2.74
CA MET A 155 -8.59 -9.79 -2.81
C MET A 155 -8.86 -9.26 -4.23
N TYR A 156 -8.73 -10.10 -5.26
CA TYR A 156 -9.05 -9.71 -6.62
C TYR A 156 -10.56 -9.66 -6.85
N GLY A 157 -10.99 -8.63 -7.59
CA GLY A 157 -12.38 -8.43 -8.01
C GLY A 157 -12.88 -7.02 -7.71
N ASN A 158 -14.01 -6.68 -8.33
CA ASN A 158 -14.66 -5.38 -8.18
C ASN A 158 -15.96 -5.46 -7.37
N GLN A 159 -16.31 -6.64 -6.86
CA GLN A 159 -17.52 -6.88 -6.07
C GLN A 159 -17.15 -7.43 -4.69
N PRO A 160 -17.81 -6.98 -3.60
CA PRO A 160 -18.87 -5.98 -3.60
C PRO A 160 -18.35 -4.57 -3.90
N ASP A 161 -19.20 -3.72 -4.46
CA ASP A 161 -18.90 -2.32 -4.81
C ASP A 161 -19.58 -1.32 -3.85
N LYS A 162 -20.35 -1.79 -2.88
CA LYS A 162 -20.95 -0.96 -1.83
C LYS A 162 -20.75 -1.59 -0.45
N TRP A 163 -20.47 -0.75 0.55
CA TRP A 163 -20.31 -1.21 1.92
C TRP A 163 -21.64 -1.65 2.52
N ASN A 164 -21.62 -2.78 3.21
CA ASN A 164 -22.65 -3.23 4.14
C ASN A 164 -21.94 -3.76 5.39
N ASP A 165 -22.38 -3.37 6.59
CA ASP A 165 -21.78 -3.81 7.85
C ASP A 165 -21.93 -5.34 8.07
N ASP A 166 -22.90 -5.98 7.41
CA ASP A 166 -23.11 -7.43 7.41
C ASP A 166 -22.14 -8.19 6.48
N LEU A 167 -21.28 -7.49 5.71
CA LEU A 167 -20.25 -8.14 4.93
C LEU A 167 -19.32 -8.93 5.85
N THR A 168 -19.02 -10.17 5.47
CA THR A 168 -18.11 -11.08 6.18
C THR A 168 -17.11 -11.74 5.23
N GLY A 169 -16.07 -12.34 5.80
CA GLY A 169 -15.07 -13.12 5.08
C GLY A 169 -14.40 -12.35 3.93
N TRP A 170 -14.16 -13.03 2.82
CA TRP A 170 -13.40 -12.47 1.70
C TRP A 170 -14.08 -11.28 1.01
N ALA A 171 -15.41 -11.24 0.96
CA ALA A 171 -16.14 -10.13 0.36
C ALA A 171 -15.91 -8.83 1.16
N ARG A 172 -15.88 -8.94 2.50
CA ARG A 172 -15.57 -7.84 3.40
C ARG A 172 -14.14 -7.34 3.21
N LEU A 173 -13.16 -8.24 3.33
CA LEU A 173 -11.75 -7.89 3.20
C LEU A 173 -11.46 -7.28 1.82
N ARG A 174 -12.01 -7.85 0.75
CA ARG A 174 -11.87 -7.31 -0.60
C ARG A 174 -12.44 -5.90 -0.73
N PHE A 175 -13.62 -5.62 -0.17
CA PHE A 175 -14.18 -4.27 -0.18
C PHE A 175 -13.22 -3.29 0.50
N ILE A 176 -12.75 -3.64 1.69
CA ILE A 176 -11.82 -2.81 2.47
C ILE A 176 -10.54 -2.54 1.67
N THR A 177 -9.95 -3.58 1.09
CA THR A 177 -8.77 -3.45 0.22
C THR A 177 -9.04 -2.54 -0.98
N ASN A 178 -10.20 -2.69 -1.65
CA ASN A 178 -10.56 -1.84 -2.78
C ASN A 178 -10.71 -0.37 -2.39
N VAL A 179 -11.29 -0.08 -1.22
CA VAL A 179 -11.39 1.29 -0.69
C VAL A 179 -10.00 1.90 -0.52
N PHE A 180 -9.11 1.21 0.20
CA PHE A 180 -7.81 1.78 0.53
C PHE A 180 -6.84 1.82 -0.63
N THR A 181 -6.95 0.91 -1.60
CA THR A 181 -5.93 0.74 -2.64
C THR A 181 -6.38 1.06 -4.06
N ARG A 182 -7.68 1.16 -4.34
CA ARG A 182 -8.19 1.25 -5.73
C ARG A 182 -9.33 2.25 -5.95
N MET A 183 -9.86 2.84 -4.88
CA MET A 183 -10.98 3.78 -4.98
C MET A 183 -10.60 5.02 -5.79
N ARG A 184 -11.50 5.45 -6.68
CA ARG A 184 -11.34 6.68 -7.47
C ARG A 184 -12.61 7.50 -7.49
N TYR A 185 -13.71 6.87 -7.92
CA TYR A 185 -15.02 7.50 -8.00
C TYR A 185 -16.02 6.77 -7.11
N CYS A 186 -16.95 7.54 -6.55
CA CYS A 186 -18.10 7.06 -5.81
C CYS A 186 -19.35 7.71 -6.39
N THR A 187 -20.43 6.94 -6.53
CA THR A 187 -21.75 7.49 -6.82
C THR A 187 -22.34 8.15 -5.58
N ASP A 188 -23.40 8.95 -5.77
CA ASP A 188 -24.14 9.61 -4.67
C ASP A 188 -24.71 8.62 -3.64
N ASN A 189 -24.91 7.36 -4.04
CA ASN A 189 -25.39 6.27 -3.17
C ASN A 189 -24.25 5.46 -2.54
N PHE A 190 -23.03 5.99 -2.56
CA PHE A 190 -21.80 5.40 -2.04
C PHE A 190 -21.41 4.08 -2.70
N THR A 191 -21.72 3.88 -3.98
CA THR A 191 -21.18 2.74 -4.74
C THR A 191 -19.85 3.12 -5.36
N LEU A 192 -18.82 2.28 -5.20
CA LEU A 192 -17.50 2.42 -5.78
C LEU A 192 -17.55 2.14 -7.30
N ASP A 193 -16.93 3.00 -8.10
CA ASP A 193 -16.57 2.66 -9.48
C ASP A 193 -15.08 2.27 -9.53
N LEU A 194 -14.84 0.99 -9.81
CA LEU A 194 -13.50 0.36 -9.81
C LEU A 194 -13.05 -0.04 -11.23
N ARG A 195 -13.71 0.48 -12.27
CA ARG A 195 -13.40 0.21 -13.68
C ARG A 195 -12.39 1.20 -14.25
#